data_AF-A0A6C0EBP2-F1
#
_entry.id   AF-A0A6C0EBP2-F1
#
_cell.length_a   1.000
_cell.length_b   1.000
_cell.length_c   1.000
_cell.angle_alpha   90.00
_cell.angle_beta   90.00
_cell.angle_gamma   90.00
#
_symmetry.space_group_name_H-M   'P 1'
#
loop_
_entity.id
_entity.type
_entity.pdbx_description
1 polymer ?
#
loop_
_entity_poly.entity_id
_entity_poly.type
_entity_poly.pdbx_seq_one_letter_code
_entity_poly.pdbx_strand_id
1 'polypeptide(L)'
;MNNLNTKSDLPFNNSIINHLYNKALESKIDQQLAATILKSNKMISNPYCNLLSSNLKQNNIASLHAEAHAIIKYFGKSFYFDKNKNLTYLNEKKKKKIDLIVIRINKSGHACNARPCYNCLTMMKAVGIRKVYYSITLNIQTNNINFSPIKLVCENVKDMISIQTSVINRFLDLKFINNNKNDYYENLLKKLFPPFIKINNLNYFIEFNLLTILPEYKIKIIIENKKKYVYILNNNNNIIIKSNLI
;
A
#
# COMPACT_ATOMS: atom_id res chain seq x y z
N MET A 1 8.82 27.66 -28.08
CA MET A 1 9.70 26.63 -27.48
C MET A 1 9.88 26.98 -26.00
N ASN A 2 9.08 26.38 -25.12
CA ASN A 2 9.20 26.57 -23.67
C ASN A 2 9.82 25.30 -23.07
N ASN A 3 11.01 25.45 -22.52
CA ASN A 3 11.74 24.42 -21.78
C ASN A 3 10.95 24.04 -20.51
N LEU A 4 10.30 22.87 -20.54
CA LEU A 4 9.84 22.18 -19.34
C LEU A 4 11.06 21.55 -18.66
N ASN A 5 11.68 22.32 -17.77
CA ASN A 5 12.66 21.84 -16.81
C ASN A 5 12.02 20.78 -15.91
N THR A 6 12.18 19.50 -16.25
CA THR A 6 11.79 18.36 -15.41
C THR A 6 12.82 18.16 -14.29
N LYS A 7 12.82 19.05 -13.29
CA LYS A 7 13.31 18.66 -11.97
C LYS A 7 12.33 17.61 -11.43
N SER A 8 12.79 16.37 -11.23
CA SER A 8 11.97 15.33 -10.61
C SER A 8 11.56 15.79 -9.20
N ASP A 9 10.27 16.00 -8.95
CA ASP A 9 9.68 16.41 -7.65
C ASP A 9 9.87 15.39 -6.51
N LEU A 10 10.69 14.36 -6.72
CA LEU A 10 10.96 13.35 -5.72
C LEU A 10 12.02 13.84 -4.73
N PRO A 11 11.80 13.63 -3.43
CA PRO A 11 12.71 14.13 -2.41
C PRO A 11 14.00 13.29 -2.30
N PHE A 12 14.17 12.26 -3.13
CA PHE A 12 15.30 11.31 -3.12
C PHE A 12 15.86 11.04 -4.52
N ASN A 13 17.11 10.55 -4.56
CA ASN A 13 17.90 10.31 -5.77
C ASN A 13 17.32 9.18 -6.64
N ASN A 14 17.27 9.38 -7.97
CA ASN A 14 16.85 8.38 -8.96
C ASN A 14 17.59 7.04 -8.86
N SER A 15 18.83 7.02 -8.35
CA SER A 15 19.58 5.78 -8.07
C SER A 15 18.84 4.83 -7.13
N ILE A 16 18.06 5.33 -6.17
CA ILE A 16 17.26 4.48 -5.26
C ILE A 16 16.16 3.75 -6.05
N ILE A 17 15.52 4.44 -7.00
CA ILE A 17 14.48 3.86 -7.84
C ILE A 17 15.07 2.77 -8.73
N ASN A 18 16.25 3.01 -9.33
CA ASN A 18 16.94 2.03 -10.15
C ASN A 18 17.34 0.78 -9.33
N HIS A 19 17.84 0.96 -8.11
CA HIS A 19 18.13 -0.17 -7.22
C HIS A 19 16.88 -0.99 -6.90
N LEU A 20 15.77 -0.33 -6.59
CA LEU A 20 14.50 -1.02 -6.35
C LEU A 20 13.98 -1.70 -7.61
N TYR A 21 14.14 -1.08 -8.78
CA TYR A 21 13.70 -1.64 -10.07
C TYR A 21 14.43 -2.95 -10.37
N ASN A 22 15.76 -2.92 -10.33
CA ASN A 22 16.57 -4.11 -10.53
C ASN A 22 16.21 -5.18 -9.50
N LYS A 23 16.01 -4.78 -8.24
CA LYS A 23 15.63 -5.72 -7.18
C LYS A 23 14.24 -6.33 -7.38
N ALA A 24 13.28 -5.58 -7.92
CA ALA A 24 11.95 -6.08 -8.22
C ALA A 24 12.02 -7.15 -9.32
N LEU A 25 12.83 -6.93 -10.37
CA LEU A 25 13.01 -7.88 -11.48
C LEU A 25 13.58 -9.24 -11.03
N GLU A 26 14.32 -9.28 -9.91
CA GLU A 26 14.81 -10.55 -9.32
C GLU A 26 13.69 -11.41 -8.71
N SER A 27 12.49 -10.85 -8.49
CA SER A 27 11.39 -11.58 -7.87
C SER A 27 10.85 -12.67 -8.80
N LYS A 28 10.79 -13.89 -8.28
CA LYS A 28 10.24 -15.09 -8.96
C LYS A 28 8.70 -15.14 -8.94
N ILE A 29 8.05 -14.11 -8.40
CA ILE A 29 6.58 -14.02 -8.29
C ILE A 29 6.07 -13.08 -9.38
N ASP A 30 4.91 -13.39 -9.97
CA ASP A 30 4.27 -12.59 -11.03
C ASP A 30 4.11 -11.10 -10.68
N GLN A 31 3.90 -10.78 -9.39
CA GLN A 31 3.93 -9.42 -8.89
C GLN A 31 5.33 -9.12 -8.37
N GLN A 32 6.14 -8.45 -9.18
CA GLN A 32 7.51 -8.11 -8.86
C GLN A 32 7.53 -6.86 -7.97
N LEU A 33 7.66 -7.06 -6.66
CA LEU A 33 7.69 -5.99 -5.67
C LEU A 33 9.09 -5.86 -5.08
N ALA A 34 9.53 -4.63 -4.85
CA ALA A 34 10.71 -4.36 -4.03
C ALA A 34 10.44 -3.18 -3.10
N ALA A 35 10.96 -3.27 -1.87
CA ALA A 35 10.82 -2.21 -0.88
C ALA A 35 12.12 -1.99 -0.10
N THR A 36 12.32 -0.77 0.41
CA THR A 36 13.42 -0.44 1.33
C THR A 36 13.01 0.65 2.33
N ILE A 37 13.75 0.75 3.42
CA ILE A 37 13.58 1.76 4.46
C ILE A 37 14.43 3.00 4.14
N LEU A 38 13.82 4.16 4.32
CA LEU A 38 14.43 5.46 4.14
C LEU A 38 14.54 6.22 5.46
N LYS A 39 15.60 7.03 5.59
CA LYS A 39 15.71 8.07 6.62
C LYS A 39 16.34 9.30 5.99
N SER A 40 15.68 10.45 6.15
CA SER A 40 16.10 11.71 5.53
C SER A 40 16.36 11.55 4.02
N ASN A 41 15.43 10.88 3.32
CA ASN A 41 15.47 10.59 1.88
C ASN A 41 16.67 9.74 1.40
N LYS A 42 17.40 9.11 2.33
CA LYS A 42 18.48 8.18 2.02
C LYS A 42 18.05 6.76 2.38
N MET A 43 18.46 5.81 1.55
CA MET A 43 18.28 4.39 1.83
C MET A 43 19.15 3.98 3.03
N ILE A 44 18.54 3.34 4.03
CA ILE A 44 19.24 2.87 5.24
C ILE A 44 19.18 1.35 5.43
N SER A 45 18.53 0.65 4.49
CA SER A 45 18.49 -0.81 4.42
C SER A 45 18.70 -1.26 2.97
N ASN A 46 19.10 -2.51 2.76
CA ASN A 46 19.07 -3.08 1.42
C ASN A 46 17.62 -3.15 0.90
N PRO A 47 17.41 -3.07 -0.43
CA PRO A 47 16.11 -3.34 -1.00
C PRO A 47 15.80 -4.84 -0.92
N TYR A 48 14.54 -5.17 -0.62
CA TYR A 48 14.07 -6.54 -0.45
C TYR A 48 12.85 -6.79 -1.33
N CYS A 49 12.85 -7.95 -2.00
CA CYS A 49 11.73 -8.39 -2.83
C CYS A 49 10.70 -9.18 -1.99
N ASN A 50 9.51 -9.34 -2.54
CA ASN A 50 8.56 -10.32 -2.02
C ASN A 50 9.12 -11.75 -2.13
N LEU A 51 8.82 -12.60 -1.14
CA LEU A 51 9.30 -13.98 -1.06
C LEU A 51 8.15 -14.98 -1.17
N LEU A 52 8.43 -16.10 -1.83
CA LEU A 52 7.59 -17.30 -1.77
C LEU A 52 7.81 -18.02 -0.43
N SER A 53 6.72 -18.51 0.15
CA SER A 53 6.68 -19.25 1.43
C SER A 53 7.65 -20.44 1.50
N SER A 54 8.02 -21.05 0.37
CA SER A 54 8.92 -22.21 0.32
C SER A 54 10.33 -21.97 0.89
N ASN A 55 10.75 -20.72 1.04
CA ASN A 55 12.04 -20.36 1.67
C ASN A 55 11.95 -20.14 3.19
N LEU A 56 10.75 -20.18 3.77
CA LEU A 56 10.52 -20.16 5.22
C LEU A 56 10.22 -21.60 5.65
N LYS A 57 11.21 -22.27 6.25
CA LYS A 57 11.06 -23.65 6.73
C LYS A 57 9.80 -23.76 7.61
N GLN A 58 8.96 -24.73 7.26
CA GLN A 58 7.76 -25.21 7.95
C GLN A 58 6.47 -24.38 7.76
N ASN A 59 5.54 -25.03 7.06
CA ASN A 59 4.10 -24.76 6.89
C ASN A 59 3.70 -23.86 5.71
N ASN A 60 2.86 -24.43 4.82
CA ASN A 60 2.21 -23.84 3.63
C ASN A 60 1.48 -22.51 3.92
N ILE A 61 2.20 -21.39 4.03
CA ILE A 61 1.62 -20.14 4.53
C ILE A 61 2.25 -18.94 3.82
N ALA A 62 1.43 -18.29 2.99
CA ALA A 62 1.49 -16.91 2.50
C ALA A 62 2.80 -16.38 1.87
N SER A 63 2.68 -15.66 0.75
CA SER A 63 3.80 -14.85 0.23
C SER A 63 4.12 -13.70 1.20
N LEU A 64 5.40 -13.51 1.51
CA LEU A 64 5.85 -12.35 2.28
C LEU A 64 5.95 -11.16 1.34
N HIS A 65 5.16 -10.13 1.58
CA HIS A 65 5.21 -8.88 0.82
C HIS A 65 6.57 -8.18 0.99
N ALA A 66 6.99 -7.42 -0.02
CA ALA A 66 8.28 -6.73 0.00
C ALA A 66 8.38 -5.74 1.17
N GLU A 67 7.29 -5.03 1.48
CA GLU A 67 7.20 -4.11 2.61
C GLU A 67 7.44 -4.82 3.94
N ALA A 68 6.80 -5.98 4.12
CA ALA A 68 7.00 -6.86 5.28
C ALA A 68 8.44 -7.36 5.38
N HIS A 69 9.01 -7.79 4.26
CA HIS A 69 10.38 -8.25 4.23
C HIS A 69 11.37 -7.14 4.63
N ALA A 70 11.22 -5.93 4.08
CA ALA A 70 12.06 -4.79 4.42
C ALA A 70 11.94 -4.40 5.89
N ILE A 71 10.72 -4.37 6.45
CA ILE A 71 10.48 -4.05 7.85
C ILE A 71 11.10 -5.09 8.79
N ILE A 72 10.87 -6.38 8.53
CA ILE A 72 11.42 -7.48 9.34
C ILE A 72 12.95 -7.45 9.31
N LYS A 73 13.56 -7.26 8.15
CA LYS A 73 15.03 -7.23 8.03
C LYS A 73 15.64 -6.01 8.70
N TYR A 74 14.99 -4.86 8.64
CA TYR A 74 15.49 -3.64 9.25
C TYR A 74 15.38 -3.65 10.79
N PHE A 75 14.24 -4.09 11.33
CA PHE A 75 14.04 -4.11 12.78
C PHE A 75 14.59 -5.38 13.46
N GLY A 76 14.80 -6.47 12.70
CA GLY A 76 15.43 -7.69 13.18
C GLY A 76 14.76 -8.26 14.43
N LYS A 77 15.58 -8.62 15.43
CA LYS A 77 15.11 -9.23 16.70
C LYS A 77 14.25 -8.30 17.55
N SER A 78 14.20 -7.01 17.25
CA SER A 78 13.34 -6.05 17.96
C SER A 78 11.88 -6.09 17.49
N PHE A 79 11.58 -6.86 16.44
CA PHE A 79 10.25 -7.01 15.84
C PHE A 79 9.57 -8.30 16.29
N TYR A 80 8.34 -8.18 16.79
CA TYR A 80 7.53 -9.31 17.22
C TYR A 80 6.13 -9.22 16.63
N PHE A 81 5.59 -10.37 16.25
CA PHE A 81 4.23 -10.51 15.75
C PHE A 81 3.45 -11.46 16.66
N ASP A 82 2.43 -10.93 17.35
CA ASP A 82 1.46 -11.75 18.08
C ASP A 82 0.33 -12.12 17.12
N LYS A 83 0.34 -13.39 16.69
CA LYS A 83 -0.66 -13.95 15.76
C LYS A 83 -2.06 -13.96 16.36
N ASN A 84 -2.20 -14.17 17.68
CA ASN A 84 -3.50 -14.27 18.34
C ASN A 84 -4.18 -12.90 18.41
N LYS A 85 -3.39 -11.85 18.59
CA LYS A 85 -3.87 -10.47 18.65
C LYS A 85 -3.83 -9.74 17.30
N ASN A 86 -3.29 -10.39 16.26
CA ASN A 86 -2.96 -9.79 14.97
C ASN A 86 -2.24 -8.44 15.11
N LEU A 87 -1.30 -8.39 16.05
CA LEU A 87 -0.66 -7.16 16.53
C LEU A 87 0.85 -7.29 16.37
N THR A 88 1.45 -6.25 15.81
CA THR A 88 2.90 -6.10 15.69
C THR A 88 3.40 -5.17 16.78
N TYR A 89 4.52 -5.49 17.43
CA TYR A 89 5.14 -4.64 18.42
C TYR A 89 6.66 -4.59 18.24
N LEU A 90 7.22 -3.42 18.54
CA LEU A 90 8.66 -3.20 18.63
C LEU A 90 9.05 -3.18 20.11
N ASN A 91 10.11 -3.90 20.45
CA ASN A 91 10.70 -3.86 21.79
C ASN A 91 11.58 -2.59 22.02
N GLU A 92 11.64 -1.69 21.03
CA GLU A 92 12.39 -0.44 21.14
C GLU A 92 11.56 0.68 21.78
N LYS A 93 12.12 1.33 22.81
CA LYS A 93 11.47 2.42 23.56
C LYS A 93 11.22 3.71 22.75
N LYS A 94 11.80 3.87 21.56
CA LYS A 94 11.69 5.09 20.73
C LYS A 94 11.29 4.77 19.30
N LYS A 95 10.18 5.38 18.85
CA LYS A 95 9.76 5.35 17.44
C LYS A 95 10.85 6.00 16.56
N LYS A 96 11.40 5.24 15.61
CA LYS A 96 12.35 5.77 14.63
C LYS A 96 11.59 6.58 13.57
N LYS A 97 11.99 7.82 13.31
CA LYS A 97 11.43 8.65 12.23
C LYS A 97 11.95 8.14 10.87
N ILE A 98 11.36 7.05 10.39
CA ILE A 98 11.70 6.41 9.12
C ILE A 98 10.51 6.46 8.16
N ASP A 99 10.84 6.40 6.88
CA ASP A 99 9.87 6.27 5.79
C ASP A 99 10.14 4.95 5.04
N LEU A 100 9.22 4.53 4.17
CA LEU A 100 9.36 3.34 3.35
C LEU A 100 9.09 3.69 1.89
N ILE A 101 9.84 3.08 0.97
CA ILE A 101 9.53 3.13 -0.46
C ILE A 101 9.28 1.72 -0.95
N VAL A 102 8.26 1.55 -1.80
CA VAL A 102 7.91 0.30 -2.45
C VAL A 102 7.59 0.56 -3.91
N ILE A 103 8.08 -0.28 -4.80
CA ILE A 103 7.67 -0.25 -6.20
C ILE A 103 7.18 -1.62 -6.63
N ARG A 104 6.29 -1.61 -7.62
CA ARG A 104 5.79 -2.81 -8.27
C ARG A 104 6.02 -2.68 -9.76
N ILE A 105 6.62 -3.72 -10.32
CA ILE A 105 6.88 -3.87 -11.74
C ILE A 105 6.10 -5.09 -12.24
N ASN A 106 5.63 -5.06 -13.47
CA ASN A 106 5.06 -6.25 -14.12
C ASN A 106 6.14 -6.95 -14.97
N LYS A 107 5.83 -8.14 -15.51
CA LYS A 107 6.76 -8.91 -16.34
C LYS A 107 7.27 -8.16 -17.58
N SER A 108 6.54 -7.14 -18.03
CA SER A 108 6.92 -6.28 -19.15
C SER A 108 7.80 -5.10 -18.74
N GLY A 109 8.19 -4.99 -17.46
CA GLY A 109 9.01 -3.89 -16.95
C GLY A 109 8.22 -2.61 -16.61
N HIS A 110 6.89 -2.60 -16.73
CA HIS A 110 6.09 -1.41 -16.48
C HIS A 110 5.72 -1.24 -15.00
N ALA A 111 5.72 0.01 -14.54
CA ALA A 111 5.28 0.40 -13.21
C ALA A 111 3.80 0.05 -12.98
N CYS A 112 3.52 -0.56 -11.84
CA CYS A 112 2.18 -0.89 -11.38
C CYS A 112 1.87 -0.21 -10.05
N ASN A 113 0.58 -0.15 -9.69
CA ASN A 113 0.15 0.25 -8.36
C ASN A 113 0.76 -0.67 -7.27
N ALA A 114 1.61 -0.08 -6.43
CA ALA A 114 2.28 -0.70 -5.30
C ALA A 114 1.73 -0.20 -3.95
N ARG A 115 0.55 0.42 -3.94
CA ARG A 115 -0.07 0.91 -2.71
C ARG A 115 -0.18 -0.23 -1.67
N PRO A 116 0.38 -0.09 -0.46
CA PRO A 116 0.42 -1.16 0.52
C PRO A 116 -0.94 -1.78 0.84
N CYS A 117 -0.96 -3.10 1.00
CA CYS A 117 -2.15 -3.82 1.48
C CYS A 117 -2.43 -3.50 2.96
N TYR A 118 -3.63 -3.84 3.44
CA TYR A 118 -4.03 -3.51 4.81
C TYR A 118 -3.11 -4.13 5.86
N ASN A 119 -2.61 -5.35 5.63
CA ASN A 119 -1.69 -6.04 6.55
C ASN A 119 -0.34 -5.32 6.64
N CYS A 120 0.25 -4.95 5.49
CA CYS A 120 1.49 -4.18 5.45
C CYS A 120 1.32 -2.80 6.08
N LEU A 121 0.19 -2.14 5.82
CA LEU A 121 -0.15 -0.84 6.40
C LEU A 121 -0.28 -0.92 7.93
N THR A 122 -0.95 -1.94 8.46
CA THR A 122 -1.06 -2.18 9.91
C THR A 122 0.33 -2.33 10.54
N MET A 123 1.19 -3.14 9.92
CA MET A 123 2.56 -3.33 10.38
C MET A 123 3.36 -2.02 10.30
N MET A 124 3.26 -1.24 9.22
CA MET A 124 3.90 0.08 9.09
C MET A 124 3.48 1.03 10.22
N LYS A 125 2.18 1.07 10.54
CA LYS A 125 1.64 1.88 11.65
C LYS A 125 2.22 1.44 12.99
N ALA A 126 2.30 0.12 13.22
CA ALA A 126 2.83 -0.45 14.45
C ALA A 126 4.31 -0.14 14.67
N VAL A 127 5.13 -0.23 13.60
CA VAL A 127 6.57 0.04 13.69
C VAL A 127 6.93 1.52 13.61
N GLY A 128 5.93 2.40 13.43
CA GLY A 128 6.13 3.85 13.42
C GLY A 128 6.73 4.41 12.13
N ILE A 129 6.54 3.74 10.98
CA ILE A 129 6.86 4.33 9.68
C ILE A 129 5.94 5.54 9.47
N ARG A 130 6.54 6.67 9.07
CA ARG A 130 5.86 7.96 8.95
C ARG A 130 5.22 8.15 7.58
N LYS A 131 6.00 7.96 6.51
CA LYS A 131 5.54 8.09 5.12
C LYS A 131 5.82 6.80 4.34
N VAL A 132 4.96 6.53 3.37
CA VAL A 132 5.21 5.52 2.34
C VAL A 132 5.19 6.16 0.96
N TYR A 133 6.23 5.88 0.18
CA TYR A 133 6.33 6.20 -1.23
C TYR A 133 6.01 4.93 -2.01
N TYR A 134 5.04 4.96 -2.90
CA TYR A 134 4.66 3.78 -3.68
C TYR A 134 4.48 4.10 -5.16
N SER A 135 4.86 3.16 -6.04
CA SER A 135 4.64 3.31 -7.47
C SER A 135 3.16 3.26 -7.82
N ILE A 136 2.75 4.03 -8.83
CA ILE A 136 1.43 3.95 -9.44
C ILE A 136 1.55 3.68 -10.94
N THR A 137 0.50 3.10 -11.51
CA THR A 137 0.40 2.93 -12.95
C THR A 137 0.09 4.28 -13.59
N LEU A 138 0.82 4.63 -14.65
CA LEU A 138 0.49 5.75 -15.54
C LEU A 138 0.15 5.20 -16.91
N ASN A 139 -1.03 5.50 -17.42
CA ASN A 139 -1.35 5.27 -18.83
C ASN A 139 -0.92 6.52 -19.61
N ILE A 140 0.35 6.59 -19.99
CA ILE A 140 0.84 7.62 -20.92
C ILE A 140 0.99 6.96 -22.28
N GLN A 141 0.14 7.35 -23.22
CA GLN A 141 0.27 7.00 -24.62
C GLN A 141 0.88 8.21 -25.33
N THR A 142 2.19 8.15 -25.60
CA THR A 142 2.90 9.20 -26.36
C THR A 142 3.62 8.57 -27.54
N ASN A 143 3.22 8.96 -28.75
CA ASN A 143 3.96 8.78 -30.01
C ASN A 143 4.59 7.39 -30.21
N ASN A 144 3.79 6.32 -30.10
CA ASN A 144 4.20 4.93 -30.39
C ASN A 144 5.41 4.40 -29.60
N ILE A 145 5.81 5.06 -28.51
CA ILE A 145 6.83 4.58 -27.58
C ILE A 145 6.12 4.24 -26.26
N ASN A 146 6.02 2.94 -25.96
CA ASN A 146 5.53 2.45 -24.66
C ASN A 146 6.60 2.71 -23.59
N PHE A 147 6.69 3.93 -23.08
CA PHE A 147 7.51 4.25 -21.92
C PHE A 147 6.59 4.55 -20.73
N SER A 148 6.66 3.71 -19.70
CA SER A 148 5.94 3.94 -18.44
C SER A 148 6.93 4.39 -17.35
N PRO A 149 7.16 5.70 -17.17
CA PRO A 149 8.02 6.16 -16.08
C PRO A 149 7.44 5.74 -14.73
N ILE A 150 8.30 5.37 -13.79
CA ILE A 150 7.89 5.07 -12.41
C ILE A 150 7.50 6.39 -11.74
N LYS A 151 6.19 6.65 -11.66
CA LYS A 151 5.64 7.72 -10.84
C LYS A 151 5.39 7.20 -9.43
N LEU A 152 5.82 7.99 -8.44
CA LEU A 152 5.62 7.68 -7.03
C LEU A 152 4.59 8.62 -6.42
N VAL A 153 3.75 8.06 -5.57
CA VAL A 153 2.85 8.79 -4.67
C VAL A 153 3.39 8.67 -3.25
N CYS A 154 3.25 9.74 -2.47
CA CYS A 154 3.64 9.77 -1.06
C CYS A 154 2.40 9.95 -0.18
N GLU A 155 2.16 9.02 0.74
CA GLU A 155 1.12 9.14 1.76
C GLU A 155 1.73 9.11 3.17
N ASN A 156 1.15 9.88 4.10
CA ASN A 156 1.44 9.68 5.53
C ASN A 156 0.76 8.39 6.00
N VAL A 157 1.54 7.44 6.50
CA VAL A 157 1.07 6.11 6.93
C VAL A 157 -0.05 6.21 7.96
N LYS A 158 0.02 7.19 8.86
CA LYS A 158 -1.01 7.41 9.90
C LYS A 158 -2.41 7.72 9.32
N ASP A 159 -2.45 8.43 8.19
CA ASP A 159 -3.67 8.94 7.56
C ASP A 159 -4.17 7.99 6.43
N MET A 160 -3.37 6.98 6.09
CA MET A 160 -3.64 6.06 4.99
C MET A 160 -4.66 4.98 5.39
N ILE A 161 -5.46 4.58 4.40
CA ILE A 161 -6.49 3.52 4.48
C ILE A 161 -6.24 2.53 3.36
N SER A 162 -6.33 1.24 3.63
CA SER A 162 -6.25 0.19 2.62
C SER A 162 -7.17 -0.95 3.02
N ILE A 163 -7.97 -1.43 2.08
CA ILE A 163 -8.78 -2.65 2.19
C ILE A 163 -8.21 -3.77 1.30
N GLN A 164 -7.21 -3.47 0.47
CA GLN A 164 -6.50 -4.47 -0.33
C GLN A 164 -5.86 -5.51 0.57
N THR A 165 -5.93 -6.78 0.18
CA THR A 165 -5.33 -7.91 0.89
C THR A 165 -4.66 -8.87 -0.08
N SER A 166 -3.76 -9.72 0.41
CA SER A 166 -3.19 -10.79 -0.41
C SER A 166 -4.28 -11.81 -0.76
N VAL A 167 -4.13 -12.47 -1.91
CA VAL A 167 -5.07 -13.51 -2.37
C VAL A 167 -5.21 -14.62 -1.32
N ILE A 168 -4.08 -14.98 -0.69
CA ILE A 168 -4.02 -16.05 0.31
C ILE A 168 -4.77 -15.63 1.58
N ASN A 169 -4.54 -14.43 2.11
CA ASN A 169 -5.24 -13.98 3.32
C ASN A 169 -6.74 -13.88 3.07
N ARG A 170 -7.15 -13.35 1.91
CA ARG A 170 -8.56 -13.34 1.52
C ARG A 170 -9.16 -14.75 1.48
N PHE A 171 -8.46 -15.70 0.87
CA PHE A 171 -8.93 -17.07 0.75
C PHE A 171 -9.07 -17.76 2.11
N LEU A 172 -8.11 -17.53 3.02
CA LEU A 172 -8.20 -18.04 4.39
C LEU A 172 -9.40 -17.43 5.12
N ASP A 173 -9.55 -16.10 5.09
CA ASP A 173 -10.64 -15.42 5.78
C ASP A 173 -12.03 -15.87 5.25
N LEU A 174 -12.18 -16.01 3.92
CA LEU A 174 -13.42 -16.45 3.28
C LEU A 174 -13.76 -17.92 3.56
N LYS A 175 -12.77 -18.77 3.87
CA LYS A 175 -13.05 -20.16 4.29
C LYS A 175 -13.68 -20.22 5.68
N PHE A 176 -13.36 -19.29 6.55
CA PHE A 176 -13.89 -19.24 7.92
C PHE A 176 -15.20 -18.45 8.01
N ILE A 177 -15.40 -17.48 7.10
CA ILE A 177 -16.55 -16.59 7.07
C ILE A 177 -17.27 -16.90 5.77
N ASN A 178 -18.41 -17.59 5.83
CA ASN A 178 -19.21 -18.06 4.69
C ASN A 178 -19.87 -16.89 3.90
N ASN A 179 -19.07 -15.92 3.49
CA ASN A 179 -19.44 -14.65 2.89
C ASN A 179 -18.91 -14.57 1.46
N ASN A 180 -19.56 -13.77 0.63
CA ASN A 180 -19.03 -13.50 -0.70
C ASN A 180 -17.86 -12.47 -0.65
N LYS A 181 -17.16 -12.30 -1.77
CA LYS A 181 -16.03 -11.37 -1.87
C LYS A 181 -16.39 -9.92 -1.52
N ASN A 182 -17.58 -9.45 -1.91
CA ASN A 182 -18.02 -8.08 -1.65
C ASN A 182 -18.26 -7.87 -0.16
N ASP A 183 -18.98 -8.79 0.48
CA ASP A 183 -19.25 -8.76 1.92
C ASP A 183 -17.94 -8.74 2.73
N TYR A 184 -16.94 -9.51 2.30
CA TYR A 184 -15.61 -9.50 2.91
C TYR A 184 -14.97 -8.11 2.88
N TYR A 185 -14.99 -7.45 1.72
CA TYR A 185 -14.41 -6.11 1.57
C TYR A 185 -15.26 -5.03 2.22
N GLU A 186 -16.59 -5.16 2.25
CA GLU A 186 -17.46 -4.26 3.03
C GLU A 186 -17.16 -4.35 4.53
N ASN A 187 -16.94 -5.57 5.04
CA ASN A 187 -16.57 -5.78 6.44
C ASN A 187 -15.20 -5.16 6.75
N LEU A 188 -14.21 -5.34 5.87
CA LEU A 188 -12.92 -4.64 5.99
C LEU A 188 -13.08 -3.12 5.93
N LEU A 189 -13.93 -2.62 5.03
CA LEU A 189 -14.19 -1.19 4.90
C LEU A 189 -14.77 -0.62 6.19
N LYS A 190 -15.83 -1.23 6.74
CA LYS A 190 -16.45 -0.84 8.02
C LYS A 190 -15.45 -0.88 9.18
N LYS A 191 -14.55 -1.87 9.20
CA LYS A 191 -13.54 -2.03 10.25
C LYS A 191 -12.41 -1.00 10.16
N LEU A 192 -11.97 -0.65 8.95
CA LEU A 192 -10.71 0.09 8.73
C LEU A 192 -10.92 1.55 8.35
N PHE A 193 -12.10 1.94 7.85
CA PHE A 193 -12.34 3.31 7.42
C PHE A 193 -12.51 4.24 8.64
N PRO A 194 -11.76 5.35 8.72
CA PRO A 194 -11.77 6.21 9.88
C PRO A 194 -13.02 7.11 9.91
N PRO A 195 -13.42 7.58 11.10
CA PRO A 195 -14.52 8.54 11.24
C PRO A 195 -14.19 9.93 10.67
N PHE A 196 -12.92 10.24 10.47
CA PHE A 196 -12.43 11.47 9.83
C PHE A 196 -11.39 11.12 8.75
N ILE A 197 -11.49 11.74 7.58
CA ILE A 197 -10.57 11.49 6.47
C ILE A 197 -10.18 12.80 5.77
N LYS A 198 -8.90 12.91 5.41
CA LYS A 198 -8.41 14.04 4.61
C LYS A 198 -8.74 13.85 3.14
N ILE A 199 -9.08 14.93 2.44
CA ILE A 199 -9.43 14.87 1.01
C ILE A 199 -8.35 14.19 0.14
N ASN A 200 -7.06 14.48 0.38
CA ASN A 200 -5.98 13.87 -0.39
C ASN A 200 -5.89 12.34 -0.17
N ASN A 201 -6.05 11.89 1.08
CA ASN A 201 -6.05 10.46 1.41
C ASN A 201 -7.30 9.75 0.88
N LEU A 202 -8.44 10.44 0.88
CA LEU A 202 -9.66 9.94 0.25
C LEU A 202 -9.46 9.71 -1.24
N ASN A 203 -8.90 10.68 -1.96
CA ASN A 203 -8.67 10.58 -3.41
C ASN A 203 -7.77 9.38 -3.74
N TYR A 204 -6.63 9.23 -3.05
CA TYR A 204 -5.74 8.08 -3.24
C TYR A 204 -6.38 6.75 -2.84
N PHE A 205 -7.20 6.74 -1.79
CA PHE A 205 -7.96 5.55 -1.41
C PHE A 205 -8.96 5.14 -2.48
N ILE A 206 -9.71 6.09 -3.04
CA ILE A 206 -10.69 5.82 -4.11
C ILE A 206 -9.98 5.23 -5.34
N GLU A 207 -8.97 5.95 -5.85
CA GLU A 207 -8.32 5.63 -7.12
C GLU A 207 -7.49 4.35 -7.05
N PHE A 208 -6.66 4.20 -6.01
CA PHE A 208 -5.64 3.15 -5.95
C PHE A 208 -5.98 2.00 -5.00
N ASN A 209 -7.23 1.92 -4.54
CA ASN A 209 -7.65 0.87 -3.60
C ASN A 209 -9.12 0.49 -3.76
N LEU A 210 -10.05 1.40 -3.44
CA LEU A 210 -11.48 1.11 -3.41
C LEU A 210 -11.97 0.65 -4.78
N LEU A 211 -11.83 1.47 -5.81
CA LEU A 211 -12.37 1.17 -7.14
C LEU A 211 -11.59 0.04 -7.84
N THR A 212 -10.35 -0.22 -7.42
CA THR A 212 -9.60 -1.40 -7.91
C THR A 212 -10.14 -2.73 -7.39
N ILE A 213 -10.90 -2.70 -6.29
CA ILE A 213 -11.44 -3.89 -5.61
C ILE A 213 -12.95 -4.00 -5.78
N LEU A 214 -13.64 -2.85 -5.66
CA LEU A 214 -15.08 -2.65 -5.69
C LEU A 214 -15.42 -1.58 -6.76
N PRO A 215 -15.29 -1.90 -8.06
CA PRO A 215 -15.37 -0.92 -9.15
C PRO A 215 -16.75 -0.28 -9.31
N GLU A 216 -17.80 -0.94 -8.83
CA GLU A 216 -19.19 -0.49 -8.97
C GLU A 216 -19.66 0.38 -7.79
N TYR A 217 -18.82 0.55 -6.76
CA TYR A 217 -19.17 1.34 -5.58
C TYR A 217 -19.13 2.83 -5.90
N LYS A 218 -20.08 3.57 -5.34
CA LYS A 218 -20.25 5.00 -5.60
C LYS A 218 -19.77 5.81 -4.41
N ILE A 219 -19.19 6.98 -4.71
CA ILE A 219 -18.75 7.94 -3.71
C ILE A 219 -19.57 9.21 -3.86
N LYS A 220 -20.15 9.70 -2.77
CA LYS A 220 -20.84 11.00 -2.71
C LYS A 220 -20.23 11.87 -1.63
N ILE A 221 -20.03 13.15 -1.93
CA ILE A 221 -19.64 14.15 -0.93
C ILE A 221 -20.83 15.07 -0.71
N ILE A 222 -21.32 15.14 0.53
CA ILE A 222 -22.52 15.91 0.90
C ILE A 222 -22.15 16.89 2.01
N ILE A 223 -22.73 18.08 1.98
CA ILE A 223 -22.59 19.09 3.04
C ILE A 223 -23.82 19.01 3.94
N GLU A 224 -23.60 18.72 5.22
CA GLU A 224 -24.63 18.67 6.27
C GLU A 224 -24.18 19.56 7.44
N ASN A 225 -25.01 20.51 7.86
CA ASN A 225 -24.72 21.38 9.01
C ASN A 225 -23.31 22.04 8.92
N LYS A 226 -22.97 22.58 7.75
CA LYS A 226 -21.66 23.19 7.43
C LYS A 226 -20.45 22.24 7.50
N LYS A 227 -20.66 20.93 7.68
CA LYS A 227 -19.60 19.89 7.64
C LYS A 227 -19.71 19.10 6.33
N LYS A 228 -18.57 18.71 5.77
CA LYS A 228 -18.51 17.85 4.58
C LYS A 228 -18.43 16.39 5.03
N TYR A 229 -19.24 15.53 4.43
CA TYR A 229 -19.20 14.09 4.66
C TYR A 229 -18.95 13.36 3.36
N VAL A 230 -18.15 12.30 3.44
CA VAL A 230 -18.04 11.31 2.38
C VAL A 230 -18.94 10.12 2.70
N TYR A 231 -19.71 9.71 1.70
CA TYR A 231 -20.55 8.54 1.68
C TYR A 231 -20.01 7.55 0.66
N ILE A 232 -19.78 6.31 1.09
CA ILE A 232 -19.48 5.18 0.19
C ILE A 232 -20.73 4.31 0.13
N LEU A 233 -21.25 4.14 -1.08
CA LEU A 233 -22.46 3.36 -1.35
C LEU A 233 -22.11 2.11 -2.15
N ASN A 234 -22.74 0.99 -1.80
CA ASN A 234 -22.61 -0.24 -2.59
C ASN A 234 -23.50 -0.20 -3.84
N ASN A 235 -23.50 -1.31 -4.58
CA ASN A 235 -24.23 -1.46 -5.85
C ASN A 235 -25.75 -1.23 -5.71
N ASN A 236 -26.30 -1.54 -4.54
CA ASN A 236 -27.72 -1.37 -4.21
C ASN A 236 -28.03 0.05 -3.70
N ASN A 237 -27.07 0.97 -3.77
CA ASN A 237 -27.11 2.31 -3.19
C ASN A 237 -27.27 2.33 -1.65
N ASN A 238 -26.95 1.24 -0.96
CA ASN A 238 -26.92 1.24 0.51
C ASN A 238 -25.65 1.94 1.00
N ILE A 239 -25.80 2.79 2.03
CA ILE A 239 -24.66 3.48 2.65
C ILE A 239 -23.87 2.48 3.48
N ILE A 240 -22.60 2.28 3.12
CA ILE A 240 -21.67 1.42 3.85
C ILE A 240 -20.82 2.23 4.82
N ILE A 241 -20.40 3.42 4.40
CA ILE A 241 -19.57 4.34 5.18
C ILE A 241 -20.19 5.74 5.13
N LYS A 242 -20.18 6.39 6.30
CA LYS A 242 -20.30 7.84 6.46
C LYS A 242 -19.09 8.31 7.27
N SER A 243 -18.31 9.25 6.73
CA SER A 243 -17.12 9.78 7.41
C SER A 243 -17.00 11.28 7.20
N ASN A 244 -16.49 12.00 8.18
CA ASN A 244 -16.29 13.44 8.10
C ASN A 244 -15.05 13.76 7.26
N LEU A 245 -15.22 14.61 6.25
CA LEU A 245 -14.16 15.03 5.35
C LEU A 245 -13.50 16.30 5.91
N ILE A 246 -12.21 16.19 6.24
CA ILE A 246 -11.37 17.24 6.83
C ILE A 246 -10.22 17.69 5.94
#